data_AF-A0A453M5G5-F1
#
_entry.id   AF-A0A453M5G5-F1
#
_cell.length_a   1.000
_cell.length_b   1.000
_cell.length_c   1.000
_cell.angle_alpha   90.00
_cell.angle_beta   90.00
_cell.angle_gamma   90.00
#
_symmetry.space_group_name_H-M   'P 1'
#
loop_
_entity.id
_entity.type
_entity.pdbx_description
1 polymer ?
#
loop_
_entity_poly.entity_id
_entity_poly.type
_entity_poly.pdbx_seq_one_letter_code
_entity_poly.pdbx_strand_id
1 'polypeptide(L)'
;MRALPMAVSRGAVACATPAAAAAAVPRRSMLLSTAAAGAALQSDPIRLMSTPKLKLRASAGAAQAAATSFSSNDEAFTWAKKDNRRLLHVVYRVGDIDKTIKFYTECLGMKLLRKRDIPEEKYTNAFLGYGPEETNFAIELTYNYGVDSYDVGAGFGHFGIATDDVAKTVELIRAKGGKVTREPGPVKGGKTVIAFIEDPDGYKFEILERPGTPEPLCQVMLRVGDLDRAISFYEKVSSTSQLLVGLDCFAACCTSVVTVVTSGC
;
A
#
# COMPACT_ATOMS: atom_id res chain seq x y z
N MET A 1 71.90 3.39 -6.46
CA MET A 1 71.39 2.46 -7.50
C MET A 1 69.95 2.14 -7.13
N ARG A 2 68.93 2.80 -7.71
CA ARG A 2 68.08 2.34 -8.86
C ARG A 2 67.62 0.87 -8.67
N ALA A 3 66.34 0.46 -8.78
CA ALA A 3 65.16 1.00 -9.45
C ALA A 3 63.83 0.39 -8.90
N LEU A 4 62.72 0.88 -9.48
CA LEU A 4 61.27 0.72 -9.27
C LEU A 4 60.64 -0.68 -9.63
N PRO A 5 59.29 -0.87 -9.49
CA PRO A 5 58.59 -2.11 -9.14
C PRO A 5 57.95 -2.86 -10.32
N MET A 6 57.35 -4.03 -10.04
CA MET A 6 56.53 -4.80 -10.98
C MET A 6 55.12 -5.05 -10.43
N ALA A 7 54.14 -4.71 -11.27
CA ALA A 7 52.71 -4.92 -11.12
C ALA A 7 52.31 -6.37 -11.38
N VAL A 8 51.20 -6.83 -10.78
CA VAL A 8 50.47 -8.03 -11.21
C VAL A 8 49.00 -7.67 -11.40
N SER A 9 48.45 -8.24 -12.47
CA SER A 9 47.35 -7.77 -13.30
C SER A 9 45.96 -8.19 -12.82
N ARG A 10 44.99 -7.34 -13.19
CA ARG A 10 43.55 -7.62 -13.20
C ARG A 10 43.23 -8.61 -14.32
N GLY A 11 42.55 -9.71 -14.00
CA GLY A 11 41.90 -10.60 -14.97
C GLY A 11 40.39 -10.40 -14.94
N ALA A 12 39.85 -9.75 -15.98
CA ALA A 12 38.42 -9.66 -16.25
C ALA A 12 38.00 -10.87 -17.09
N VAL A 13 37.00 -11.63 -16.63
CA VAL A 13 36.35 -12.67 -17.44
C VAL A 13 35.11 -12.05 -18.06
N ALA A 14 35.16 -11.85 -19.37
CA ALA A 14 34.02 -11.52 -20.21
C ALA A 14 33.29 -12.81 -20.60
N CYS A 15 31.98 -12.89 -20.35
CA CYS A 15 31.11 -13.85 -21.02
C CYS A 15 29.88 -13.10 -21.55
N ALA A 16 29.63 -13.29 -22.84
CA ALA A 16 28.71 -12.53 -23.66
C ALA A 16 27.25 -12.91 -23.42
N THR A 17 26.36 -11.93 -23.45
CA THR A 17 24.92 -12.11 -23.66
C THR A 17 24.52 -11.50 -25.01
N PRO A 18 23.83 -12.24 -25.89
CA PRO A 18 23.41 -11.70 -27.18
C PRO A 18 22.19 -10.78 -27.03
N ALA A 19 22.19 -9.72 -27.82
CA ALA A 19 21.08 -8.81 -28.02
C ALA A 19 19.94 -9.51 -28.78
N ALA A 20 18.75 -9.57 -28.19
CA ALA A 20 17.53 -9.98 -28.89
C ALA A 20 16.84 -8.74 -29.46
N ALA A 21 16.66 -8.73 -30.78
CA ALA A 21 16.06 -7.68 -31.57
C ALA A 21 14.55 -7.56 -31.33
N ALA A 22 14.07 -6.32 -31.26
CA ALA A 22 12.66 -5.97 -31.30
C ALA A 22 12.06 -6.28 -32.68
N ALA A 23 11.05 -7.15 -32.71
CA ALA A 23 10.25 -7.39 -33.92
C ALA A 23 8.97 -6.54 -33.87
N ALA A 24 8.85 -5.64 -34.84
CA ALA A 24 7.70 -4.80 -35.08
C ALA A 24 6.50 -5.62 -35.59
N VAL A 25 5.32 -5.39 -35.01
CA VAL A 25 4.04 -5.95 -35.47
C VAL A 25 3.49 -5.12 -36.62
N PRO A 26 3.14 -5.70 -37.79
CA PRO A 26 2.62 -4.94 -38.91
C PRO A 26 1.14 -4.61 -38.73
N ARG A 27 0.80 -3.32 -38.92
CA ARG A 27 -0.57 -2.82 -39.08
C ARG A 27 -1.17 -3.39 -40.37
N ARG A 28 -2.28 -4.13 -40.25
CA ARG A 28 -3.07 -4.54 -41.42
C ARG A 28 -4.25 -3.59 -41.60
N SER A 29 -4.15 -2.77 -42.64
CA SER A 29 -5.25 -2.01 -43.22
C SER A 29 -6.19 -2.97 -43.94
N MET A 30 -7.49 -2.85 -43.70
CA MET A 30 -8.53 -3.37 -44.58
C MET A 30 -9.59 -2.29 -44.77
N LEU A 31 -9.77 -1.92 -46.04
CA LEU A 31 -10.69 -0.94 -46.57
C LEU A 31 -11.76 -1.68 -47.40
N LEU A 32 -12.95 -1.05 -47.48
CA LEU A 32 -14.17 -1.36 -48.26
C LEU A 32 -15.06 -2.48 -47.68
N SER A 33 -16.39 -2.39 -47.65
CA SER A 33 -17.32 -1.66 -48.52
C SER A 33 -18.66 -1.34 -47.81
N THR A 34 -19.37 -0.37 -48.38
CA THR A 34 -20.70 0.17 -48.09
C THR A 34 -21.86 -0.83 -48.22
N ALA A 35 -22.86 -0.72 -47.35
CA ALA A 35 -24.28 -0.94 -47.70
C ALA A 35 -25.19 -0.22 -46.68
N ALA A 36 -26.10 0.60 -47.21
CA ALA A 36 -27.07 1.40 -46.47
C ALA A 36 -28.45 0.71 -46.40
N ALA A 37 -29.10 0.79 -45.23
CA ALA A 37 -30.54 0.77 -44.99
C ALA A 37 -30.72 1.16 -43.51
N GLY A 38 -31.44 2.18 -43.06
CA GLY A 38 -32.64 2.80 -43.60
C GLY A 38 -33.84 2.45 -42.71
N ALA A 39 -33.93 3.02 -41.50
CA ALA A 39 -35.17 3.10 -40.73
C ALA A 39 -35.07 4.18 -39.64
N ALA A 40 -35.77 5.29 -39.87
CA ALA A 40 -35.98 6.36 -38.91
C ALA A 40 -37.09 5.96 -37.92
N LEU A 41 -36.89 6.23 -36.63
CA LEU A 41 -37.94 6.26 -35.60
C LEU A 41 -37.91 7.64 -34.96
N GLN A 42 -38.85 8.48 -35.40
CA GLN A 42 -39.17 9.78 -34.80
C GLN A 42 -39.90 9.56 -33.49
N SER A 43 -39.42 10.20 -32.42
CA SER A 43 -40.10 10.27 -31.14
C SER A 43 -41.10 11.44 -31.14
N ASP A 44 -42.39 11.14 -30.99
CA ASP A 44 -43.44 12.14 -30.78
C ASP A 44 -43.36 12.78 -29.37
N PRO A 45 -43.65 14.08 -29.23
CA PRO A 45 -43.58 14.77 -27.93
C PRO A 45 -44.85 14.51 -27.09
N ILE A 46 -44.68 13.88 -25.92
CA ILE A 46 -45.76 13.72 -24.95
C ILE A 46 -45.95 15.01 -24.13
N ARG A 47 -47.20 15.47 -24.21
CA ARG A 47 -47.87 16.60 -23.57
C ARG A 47 -47.73 16.63 -22.04
N LEU A 48 -47.19 17.74 -21.52
CA LEU A 48 -47.08 18.07 -20.10
C LEU A 48 -48.47 18.25 -19.46
N MET A 49 -48.84 17.36 -18.53
CA MET A 49 -50.01 17.52 -17.67
C MET A 49 -49.57 17.96 -16.26
N SER A 50 -50.18 19.05 -15.80
CA SER A 50 -49.99 19.70 -14.50
C SER A 50 -50.43 18.80 -13.33
N THR A 51 -49.64 18.79 -12.24
CA THR A 51 -50.06 18.31 -10.91
C THR A 51 -49.54 19.26 -9.81
N PRO A 52 -50.21 19.32 -8.63
CA PRO A 52 -50.27 20.53 -7.82
C PRO A 52 -49.13 20.67 -6.79
N LYS A 53 -48.82 21.93 -6.44
CA LYS A 53 -47.81 22.33 -5.44
C LYS A 53 -48.16 21.80 -4.04
N LEU A 54 -47.43 20.80 -3.56
CA LEU A 54 -47.38 20.44 -2.15
C LEU A 54 -46.42 21.40 -1.42
N LYS A 55 -46.92 22.25 -0.54
CA LYS A 55 -46.10 23.09 0.35
C LYS A 55 -45.50 22.20 1.44
N LEU A 56 -44.25 21.80 1.28
CA LEU A 56 -43.46 21.23 2.37
C LEU A 56 -42.96 22.37 3.26
N ARG A 57 -43.50 22.45 4.48
CA ARG A 57 -42.91 23.26 5.56
C ARG A 57 -41.59 22.59 5.96
N ALA A 58 -40.47 23.18 5.58
CA ALA A 58 -39.18 22.83 6.17
C ALA A 58 -39.16 23.33 7.62
N SER A 59 -39.17 22.41 8.58
CA SER A 59 -38.71 22.70 9.93
C SER A 59 -37.21 22.99 9.86
N ALA A 60 -36.84 24.23 10.07
CA ALA A 60 -35.47 24.65 10.23
C ALA A 60 -34.87 23.96 11.46
N GLY A 61 -34.00 23.00 11.20
CA GLY A 61 -33.19 22.29 12.18
C GLY A 61 -31.96 21.70 11.52
N ALA A 62 -31.39 22.40 10.53
CA ALA A 62 -30.06 22.08 10.05
C ALA A 62 -29.08 22.64 11.08
N ALA A 63 -28.49 21.75 11.88
CA ALA A 63 -27.30 22.10 12.65
C ALA A 63 -26.22 22.50 11.64
N GLN A 64 -25.99 23.81 11.52
CA GLN A 64 -24.91 24.36 10.73
C GLN A 64 -23.60 23.90 11.40
N ALA A 65 -22.89 22.94 10.81
CA ALA A 65 -21.51 22.69 11.20
C ALA A 65 -20.74 23.99 10.93
N ALA A 66 -20.32 24.68 11.99
CA ALA A 66 -19.51 25.88 11.85
C ALA A 66 -18.20 25.50 11.15
N ALA A 67 -17.99 26.01 9.94
CA ALA A 67 -16.72 25.87 9.25
C ALA A 67 -15.69 26.72 9.97
N THR A 68 -14.93 26.13 10.89
CA THR A 68 -13.79 26.76 11.54
C THR A 68 -12.61 26.73 10.56
N SER A 69 -12.53 27.73 9.68
CA SER A 69 -11.37 27.91 8.80
C SER A 69 -10.20 28.52 9.57
N PHE A 70 -8.99 27.98 9.39
CA PHE A 70 -7.77 28.62 9.90
C PHE A 70 -7.51 29.94 9.17
N SER A 71 -7.01 30.94 9.88
CA SER A 71 -6.73 32.27 9.33
C SER A 71 -5.37 32.34 8.65
N SER A 72 -4.48 31.38 8.91
CA SER A 72 -3.17 31.26 8.27
C SER A 72 -2.64 29.83 8.27
N ASN A 73 -1.64 29.55 7.42
CA ASN A 73 -0.92 28.27 7.42
C ASN A 73 -0.18 28.02 8.74
N ASP A 74 0.31 29.07 9.40
CA ASP A 74 1.02 28.95 10.68
C ASP A 74 0.08 28.56 11.82
N GLU A 75 -1.15 29.06 11.81
CA GLU A 75 -2.20 28.67 12.75
C GLU A 75 -2.59 27.20 12.53
N ALA A 76 -2.82 26.79 11.28
CA ALA A 76 -3.12 25.41 10.93
C ALA A 76 -2.00 24.44 11.36
N PHE A 77 -0.73 24.83 11.14
CA PHE A 77 0.43 24.04 11.52
C PHE A 77 0.61 23.96 13.04
N THR A 78 0.37 25.06 13.75
CA THR A 78 0.42 25.10 15.22
C THR A 78 -0.68 24.24 15.84
N TRP A 79 -1.89 24.26 15.26
CA TRP A 79 -2.97 23.38 15.67
C TRP A 79 -2.63 21.91 15.41
N ALA A 80 -2.13 21.59 14.21
CA ALA A 80 -1.71 20.22 13.88
C ALA A 80 -0.69 19.69 14.90
N LYS A 81 0.27 20.51 15.34
CA LYS A 81 1.26 20.14 16.38
C LYS A 81 0.68 19.83 17.75
N LYS A 82 -0.50 20.36 18.09
CA LYS A 82 -1.18 20.14 19.37
C LYS A 82 -2.21 19.01 19.30
N ASP A 83 -2.56 18.58 18.09
CA ASP A 83 -3.52 17.53 17.84
C ASP A 83 -2.93 16.14 18.16
N ASN A 84 -3.74 15.23 18.70
CA ASN A 84 -3.32 13.89 19.09
C ASN A 84 -3.68 12.88 17.99
N ARG A 85 -2.88 12.85 16.93
CA ARG A 85 -3.12 12.00 15.77
C ARG A 85 -2.56 10.61 15.95
N ARG A 86 -3.26 9.64 15.36
CA ARG A 86 -2.88 8.22 15.37
C ARG A 86 -3.16 7.60 14.02
N LEU A 87 -2.23 6.77 13.55
CA LEU A 87 -2.47 5.89 12.41
C LEU A 87 -3.45 4.79 12.82
N LEU A 88 -4.53 4.65 12.05
CA LEU A 88 -5.61 3.72 12.39
C LEU A 88 -5.42 2.38 11.69
N HIS A 89 -5.42 2.40 10.36
CA HIS A 89 -5.29 1.21 9.56
C HIS A 89 -4.80 1.54 8.14
N VAL A 90 -4.31 0.53 7.45
CA VAL A 90 -4.13 0.55 6.00
C VAL A 90 -5.26 -0.21 5.33
N VAL A 91 -5.79 0.35 4.25
CA VAL A 91 -6.85 -0.28 3.45
C VAL A 91 -6.26 -0.80 2.15
N TYR A 92 -6.47 -2.07 1.84
CA TYR A 92 -6.15 -2.63 0.53
C TYR A 92 -7.09 -3.78 0.17
N ARG A 93 -7.02 -4.18 -1.11
CA ARG A 93 -7.97 -5.11 -1.70
C ARG A 93 -7.36 -6.50 -1.82
N VAL A 94 -8.19 -7.52 -1.69
CA VAL A 94 -7.80 -8.93 -1.77
C VAL A 94 -8.75 -9.70 -2.66
N GLY A 95 -8.24 -10.70 -3.37
CA GLY A 95 -9.01 -11.56 -4.26
C GLY A 95 -9.77 -12.67 -3.53
N ASP A 96 -9.26 -13.12 -2.38
CA ASP A 96 -9.89 -14.14 -1.54
C ASP A 96 -9.71 -13.78 -0.06
N ILE A 97 -10.77 -13.26 0.55
CA ILE A 97 -10.70 -12.76 1.92
C ILE A 97 -10.43 -13.85 2.95
N ASP A 98 -10.97 -15.06 2.76
CA ASP A 98 -10.84 -16.13 3.74
C ASP A 98 -9.46 -16.75 3.67
N LYS A 99 -8.90 -16.88 2.46
CA LYS A 99 -7.49 -17.28 2.27
C LYS A 99 -6.54 -16.29 2.92
N THR A 100 -6.77 -14.99 2.76
CA THR A 100 -5.90 -13.96 3.34
C THR A 100 -6.06 -13.87 4.87
N ILE A 101 -7.28 -13.95 5.41
CA ILE A 101 -7.50 -14.06 6.86
C ILE A 101 -6.76 -15.27 7.43
N LYS A 102 -6.86 -16.43 6.78
CA LYS A 102 -6.17 -17.65 7.22
C LYS A 102 -4.65 -17.46 7.19
N PHE A 103 -4.10 -16.86 6.14
CA PHE A 103 -2.67 -16.57 6.06
C PHE A 103 -2.21 -15.65 7.20
N TYR A 104 -2.96 -14.57 7.49
CA TYR A 104 -2.54 -13.60 8.50
C TYR A 104 -2.67 -14.14 9.91
N THR A 105 -3.71 -14.95 10.17
CA THR A 105 -3.89 -15.58 11.48
C THR A 105 -2.91 -16.72 11.73
N GLU A 106 -2.70 -17.61 10.74
CA GLU A 106 -1.85 -18.79 10.92
C GLU A 106 -0.36 -18.56 10.69
N CYS A 107 0.02 -17.69 9.74
CA CYS A 107 1.41 -17.45 9.38
C CYS A 107 1.99 -16.22 10.09
N LEU A 108 1.20 -15.15 10.22
CA LEU A 108 1.65 -13.89 10.82
C LEU A 108 1.21 -13.73 12.28
N GLY A 109 0.36 -14.61 12.81
CA GLY A 109 -0.09 -14.55 14.20
C GLY A 109 -1.03 -13.37 14.50
N MET A 110 -1.63 -12.76 13.49
CA MET A 110 -2.61 -11.70 13.67
C MET A 110 -3.94 -12.24 14.19
N LYS A 111 -4.77 -11.36 14.74
CA LYS A 111 -6.14 -11.66 15.17
C LYS A 111 -7.12 -11.04 14.19
N LEU A 112 -8.18 -11.77 13.84
CA LEU A 112 -9.35 -11.19 13.20
C LEU A 112 -10.12 -10.38 14.24
N LEU A 113 -10.11 -9.05 14.10
CA LEU A 113 -10.71 -8.10 15.04
C LEU A 113 -12.20 -7.93 14.78
N ARG A 114 -12.56 -7.72 13.51
CA ARG A 114 -13.95 -7.68 13.05
C ARG A 114 -14.05 -8.03 11.57
N LYS A 115 -15.19 -8.58 11.16
CA LYS A 115 -15.57 -8.82 9.77
C LYS A 115 -16.96 -8.22 9.55
N ARG A 116 -17.13 -7.46 8.46
CA ARG A 116 -18.38 -6.81 8.11
C ARG A 116 -18.67 -7.06 6.64
N ASP A 117 -19.80 -7.68 6.38
CA ASP A 117 -20.29 -7.90 5.03
C ASP A 117 -21.30 -6.82 4.65
N ILE A 118 -21.21 -6.30 3.43
CA ILE A 118 -22.09 -5.24 2.90
C ILE A 118 -22.60 -5.70 1.52
N PRO A 119 -23.61 -6.60 1.50
CA PRO A 119 -24.14 -7.17 0.27
C PRO A 119 -24.74 -6.12 -0.67
N GLU A 120 -25.29 -5.03 -0.12
CA GLU A 120 -25.91 -3.94 -0.90
C GLU A 120 -24.88 -3.23 -1.79
N GLU A 121 -23.64 -3.14 -1.32
CA GLU A 121 -22.51 -2.51 -2.02
C GLU A 121 -21.54 -3.55 -2.61
N LYS A 122 -21.83 -4.85 -2.44
CA LYS A 122 -21.08 -6.00 -2.99
C LYS A 122 -19.62 -6.08 -2.53
N TYR A 123 -19.37 -5.85 -1.25
CA TYR A 123 -18.06 -6.11 -0.67
C TYR A 123 -18.12 -6.59 0.79
N THR A 124 -17.02 -7.20 1.23
CA THR A 124 -16.78 -7.59 2.62
C THR A 124 -15.49 -6.93 3.11
N ASN A 125 -15.51 -6.36 4.31
CA ASN A 125 -14.31 -5.89 4.99
C ASN A 125 -13.92 -6.81 6.15
N ALA A 126 -12.62 -7.02 6.35
CA ALA A 126 -12.07 -7.70 7.52
C ALA A 126 -10.92 -6.90 8.10
N PHE A 127 -10.89 -6.77 9.42
CA PHE A 127 -9.89 -6.01 10.15
C PHE A 127 -9.01 -6.97 10.93
N LEU A 128 -7.70 -6.90 10.71
CA LEU A 128 -6.72 -7.78 11.32
C LEU A 128 -5.59 -6.97 11.94
N GLY A 129 -5.08 -7.43 13.08
CA GLY A 129 -3.97 -6.78 13.77
C GLY A 129 -3.50 -7.57 14.98
N TYR A 130 -2.58 -6.99 15.75
CA TYR A 130 -2.00 -7.62 16.94
C TYR A 130 -2.70 -7.22 18.25
N GLY A 131 -3.58 -6.21 18.20
CA GLY A 131 -4.34 -5.70 19.34
C GLY A 131 -5.63 -5.01 18.90
N PRO A 132 -6.39 -4.44 19.86
CA PRO A 132 -7.66 -3.77 19.58
C PRO A 132 -7.46 -2.48 18.76
N GLU A 133 -8.40 -2.16 17.87
CA GLU A 133 -8.29 -1.05 16.89
C GLU A 133 -8.21 0.34 17.56
N GLU A 134 -8.66 0.46 18.80
CA GLU A 134 -8.61 1.69 19.59
C GLU A 134 -7.18 2.09 19.94
N THR A 135 -6.27 1.11 20.10
CA THR A 135 -4.89 1.34 20.52
C THR A 135 -3.86 0.95 19.47
N ASN A 136 -4.18 0.01 18.59
CA ASN A 136 -3.23 -0.57 17.64
C ASN A 136 -3.52 -0.18 16.20
N PHE A 137 -2.49 -0.32 15.36
CA PHE A 137 -2.62 -0.22 13.91
C PHE A 137 -3.16 -1.53 13.34
N ALA A 138 -4.09 -1.43 12.39
CA ALA A 138 -4.73 -2.59 11.79
C ALA A 138 -4.61 -2.62 10.26
N ILE A 139 -4.87 -3.78 9.68
CA ILE A 139 -5.08 -3.97 8.26
C ILE A 139 -6.58 -4.09 8.02
N GLU A 140 -7.11 -3.25 7.15
CA GLU A 140 -8.45 -3.38 6.57
C GLU A 140 -8.34 -4.04 5.19
N LEU A 141 -8.79 -5.29 5.12
CA LEU A 141 -8.96 -6.02 3.87
C LEU A 141 -10.32 -5.69 3.27
N THR A 142 -10.36 -5.40 1.98
CA THR A 142 -11.60 -5.24 1.21
C THR A 142 -11.68 -6.29 0.11
N TYR A 143 -12.69 -7.15 0.18
CA TYR A 143 -13.02 -8.09 -0.89
C TYR A 143 -14.23 -7.59 -1.67
N ASN A 144 -14.06 -7.35 -2.96
CA ASN A 144 -15.17 -7.02 -3.85
C ASN A 144 -15.69 -8.30 -4.52
N TYR A 145 -17.01 -8.49 -4.52
CA TYR A 145 -17.58 -9.75 -4.95
C TYR A 145 -17.22 -10.08 -6.41
N GLY A 146 -16.70 -11.28 -6.62
CA GLY A 146 -16.32 -11.78 -7.94
C GLY A 146 -15.05 -11.15 -8.54
N VAL A 147 -14.31 -10.33 -7.78
CA VAL A 147 -12.98 -9.84 -8.17
C VAL A 147 -11.93 -10.64 -7.41
N ASP A 148 -11.12 -11.40 -8.15
CA ASP A 148 -10.19 -12.39 -7.61
C ASP A 148 -8.71 -11.99 -7.66
N SER A 149 -8.41 -10.81 -8.22
CA SER A 149 -7.04 -10.35 -8.41
C SER A 149 -6.97 -8.83 -8.56
N TYR A 150 -5.85 -8.26 -8.12
CA TYR A 150 -5.54 -6.84 -8.22
C TYR A 150 -4.08 -6.65 -8.65
N ASP A 151 -3.82 -5.56 -9.38
CA ASP A 151 -2.45 -5.11 -9.61
C ASP A 151 -1.97 -4.28 -8.40
N VAL A 152 -0.96 -4.77 -7.70
CA VAL A 152 -0.28 -4.06 -6.60
C VAL A 152 0.47 -2.82 -7.13
N GLY A 153 0.96 -2.90 -8.37
CA GLY A 153 1.77 -1.86 -8.99
C GLY A 153 3.17 -1.72 -8.39
N ALA A 154 3.93 -0.76 -8.91
CA ALA A 154 5.32 -0.51 -8.51
C ALA A 154 5.47 0.54 -7.40
N GLY A 155 4.39 1.23 -7.01
CA GLY A 155 4.43 2.26 -5.97
C GLY A 155 4.45 1.70 -4.55
N PHE A 156 3.74 0.59 -4.32
CA PHE A 156 3.70 -0.07 -3.03
C PHE A 156 5.01 -0.82 -2.74
N GLY A 157 5.54 -0.60 -1.54
CA GLY A 157 6.76 -1.22 -1.07
C GLY A 157 6.52 -2.55 -0.39
N HIS A 158 6.10 -2.47 0.87
CA HIS A 158 5.79 -3.59 1.76
C HIS A 158 5.11 -3.08 3.04
N PHE A 159 4.55 -4.01 3.82
CA PHE A 159 4.25 -3.82 5.23
C PHE A 159 5.41 -4.33 6.09
N GLY A 160 5.67 -3.72 7.24
CA GLY A 160 6.69 -4.20 8.19
C GLY A 160 6.06 -4.85 9.40
N ILE A 161 6.56 -6.03 9.77
CA ILE A 161 6.19 -6.74 10.99
C ILE A 161 7.44 -6.95 11.84
N ALA A 162 7.44 -6.40 13.05
CA ALA A 162 8.48 -6.62 14.04
C ALA A 162 8.19 -7.91 14.85
N THR A 163 9.22 -8.71 15.07
CA THR A 163 9.16 -9.98 15.83
C THR A 163 10.43 -10.16 16.66
N ASP A 164 10.36 -10.95 17.73
CA ASP A 164 11.51 -11.24 18.58
C ASP A 164 12.53 -12.18 17.89
N ASP A 165 12.07 -13.03 16.97
CA ASP A 165 12.89 -14.05 16.29
C ASP A 165 12.43 -14.23 14.83
N VAL A 166 13.19 -13.64 13.91
CA VAL A 166 12.84 -13.67 12.48
C VAL A 166 12.98 -15.08 11.90
N ALA A 167 13.98 -15.83 12.34
CA ALA A 167 14.25 -17.17 11.83
C ALA A 167 13.08 -18.11 12.13
N LYS A 168 12.62 -18.16 13.38
CA LYS A 168 11.44 -18.96 13.76
C LYS A 168 10.17 -18.49 13.07
N THR A 169 9.99 -17.18 12.92
CA THR A 169 8.82 -16.63 12.22
C THR A 169 8.79 -17.11 10.77
N VAL A 170 9.93 -17.06 10.06
CA VAL A 170 10.04 -17.55 8.68
C VAL A 170 9.84 -19.06 8.58
N GLU A 171 10.39 -19.84 9.52
CA GLU A 171 10.16 -21.29 9.55
C GLU A 171 8.68 -21.64 9.72
N LEU A 172 7.97 -20.94 10.62
CA LEU A 172 6.52 -21.09 10.78
C LEU A 172 5.78 -20.78 9.47
N ILE A 173 6.10 -19.64 8.84
CA ILE A 173 5.48 -19.22 7.57
C ILE A 173 5.72 -20.28 6.49
N ARG A 174 6.95 -20.79 6.38
CA ARG A 174 7.31 -21.85 5.42
C ARG A 174 6.55 -23.14 5.70
N ALA A 175 6.46 -23.56 6.96
CA ALA A 175 5.72 -24.76 7.37
C ALA A 175 4.22 -24.67 7.05
N LYS A 176 3.66 -23.46 7.04
CA LYS A 176 2.27 -23.16 6.65
C LYS A 176 2.07 -22.96 5.15
N GLY A 177 3.12 -23.13 4.34
CA GLY A 177 3.06 -22.99 2.88
C GLY A 177 3.14 -21.54 2.39
N GLY A 178 3.56 -20.61 3.24
CA GLY A 178 3.81 -19.22 2.87
C GLY A 178 5.04 -19.05 2.00
N LYS A 179 5.03 -18.02 1.15
CA LYS A 179 6.12 -17.76 0.21
C LYS A 179 7.17 -16.84 0.84
N VAL A 180 8.38 -17.37 1.03
CA VAL A 180 9.55 -16.60 1.46
C VAL A 180 10.29 -16.11 0.22
N THR A 181 10.46 -14.80 0.08
CA THR A 181 11.13 -14.17 -1.07
C THR A 181 12.53 -13.69 -0.76
N ARG A 182 12.85 -13.48 0.52
CA ARG A 182 14.21 -13.26 1.00
C ARG A 182 14.36 -13.96 2.35
N GLU A 183 15.35 -14.86 2.43
CA GLU A 183 15.67 -15.59 3.65
C GLU A 183 16.15 -14.66 4.78
N PRO A 184 15.98 -15.07 6.06
CA PRO A 184 16.48 -14.34 7.21
C PRO A 184 17.97 -14.05 7.07
N GLY A 185 18.32 -12.79 7.25
CA GLY A 185 19.72 -12.39 7.24
C GLY A 185 19.89 -10.91 7.51
N PRO A 186 21.11 -10.50 7.88
CA PRO A 186 21.42 -9.12 8.17
C PRO A 186 21.16 -8.24 6.96
N VAL A 187 20.71 -7.03 7.24
CA VAL A 187 20.51 -5.98 6.25
C VAL A 187 21.85 -5.59 5.65
N LYS A 188 21.85 -5.20 4.36
CA LYS A 188 23.10 -4.75 3.72
C LYS A 188 23.60 -3.50 4.45
N GLY A 189 24.76 -3.61 5.10
CA GLY A 189 25.38 -2.49 5.82
C GLY A 189 24.88 -2.29 7.26
N GLY A 190 24.10 -3.21 7.82
CA GLY A 190 23.63 -3.13 9.22
C GLY A 190 23.62 -4.48 9.93
N LYS A 191 23.13 -4.48 11.16
CA LYS A 191 23.10 -5.68 12.05
C LYS A 191 21.71 -6.27 12.21
N THR A 192 20.66 -5.52 11.87
CA THR A 192 19.28 -5.97 12.00
C THR A 192 19.03 -7.17 11.10
N VAL A 193 18.43 -8.22 11.62
CA VAL A 193 18.01 -9.39 10.83
C VAL A 193 16.64 -9.10 10.25
N ILE A 194 16.49 -9.34 8.96
CA ILE A 194 15.21 -9.20 8.26
C ILE A 194 14.96 -10.38 7.33
N ALA A 195 13.72 -10.61 6.98
CA ALA A 195 13.28 -11.50 5.90
C ALA A 195 12.16 -10.84 5.09
N PHE A 196 11.90 -11.33 3.88
CA PHE A 196 10.72 -10.94 3.12
C PHE A 196 9.86 -12.14 2.79
N ILE A 197 8.56 -11.95 2.91
CA ILE A 197 7.54 -12.89 2.47
C ILE A 197 6.56 -12.20 1.52
N GLU A 198 5.79 -13.00 0.81
CA GLU A 198 4.64 -12.56 0.02
C GLU A 198 3.37 -13.23 0.52
N ASP A 199 2.31 -12.45 0.58
CA ASP A 199 0.97 -12.93 0.90
C ASP A 199 0.26 -13.54 -0.33
N PRO A 200 -0.99 -14.05 -0.18
CA PRO A 200 -1.73 -14.66 -1.28
C PRO A 200 -1.96 -13.77 -2.51
N ASP A 201 -2.03 -12.45 -2.32
CA ASP A 201 -2.32 -11.46 -3.36
C ASP A 201 -1.03 -10.79 -3.91
N GLY A 202 0.13 -11.13 -3.36
CA GLY A 202 1.44 -10.62 -3.78
C GLY A 202 1.92 -9.38 -3.04
N TYR A 203 1.24 -8.97 -1.97
CA TYR A 203 1.74 -7.93 -1.07
C TYR A 203 2.95 -8.45 -0.29
N LYS A 204 3.98 -7.62 -0.22
CA LYS A 204 5.22 -7.95 0.47
C LYS A 204 5.14 -7.58 1.94
N PHE A 205 5.63 -8.46 2.79
CA PHE A 205 5.83 -8.20 4.20
C PHE A 205 7.32 -8.35 4.54
N GLU A 206 7.90 -7.30 5.13
CA GLU A 206 9.20 -7.34 5.77
C GLU A 206 9.03 -7.85 7.19
N ILE A 207 9.74 -8.92 7.55
CA ILE A 207 9.79 -9.43 8.92
C ILE A 207 11.09 -8.94 9.54
N LEU A 208 11.01 -8.13 10.58
CA LEU A 208 12.11 -7.41 11.21
C LEU A 208 12.37 -7.95 12.62
N GLU A 209 13.62 -8.26 12.94
CA GLU A 209 13.99 -8.67 14.29
C GLU A 209 14.07 -7.44 15.21
N ARG A 210 13.13 -7.36 16.15
CA ARG A 210 13.04 -6.30 17.16
C ARG A 210 12.32 -6.82 18.41
N PRO A 211 13.07 -7.22 19.43
CA PRO A 211 12.50 -7.73 20.67
C PRO A 211 11.66 -6.71 21.43
N GLY A 212 10.49 -7.13 21.93
CA GLY A 212 9.69 -6.35 22.89
C GLY A 212 8.93 -5.16 22.30
N THR A 213 8.61 -5.18 21.01
CA THR A 213 7.80 -4.13 20.39
C THR A 213 6.36 -4.12 20.92
N PRO A 214 5.80 -2.94 21.26
CA PRO A 214 4.38 -2.81 21.62
C PRO A 214 3.44 -2.84 20.40
N GLU A 215 3.97 -2.60 19.19
CA GLU A 215 3.21 -2.53 17.94
C GLU A 215 3.93 -3.34 16.86
N PRO A 216 3.63 -4.65 16.77
CA PRO A 216 4.30 -5.52 15.80
C PRO A 216 4.02 -5.11 14.35
N LEU A 217 2.85 -4.56 14.02
CA LEU A 217 2.58 -4.03 12.67
C LEU A 217 3.13 -2.60 12.57
N CYS A 218 4.37 -2.51 12.11
CA CYS A 218 5.27 -1.47 12.51
C CYS A 218 5.56 -0.45 11.39
N GLN A 219 5.33 -0.83 10.12
CA GLN A 219 5.65 0.00 8.96
C GLN A 219 4.68 -0.17 7.77
N VAL A 220 4.52 0.91 6.99
CA VAL A 220 3.99 0.91 5.62
C VAL A 220 4.99 1.63 4.73
N MET A 221 5.57 0.93 3.77
CA MET A 221 6.59 1.48 2.87
C MET A 221 6.01 1.83 1.50
N LEU A 222 6.22 3.07 1.06
CA LEU A 222 5.78 3.58 -0.23
C LEU A 222 6.96 4.17 -1.00
N ARG A 223 7.02 3.90 -2.30
CA ARG A 223 7.99 4.55 -3.20
C ARG A 223 7.49 5.92 -3.62
N VAL A 224 8.37 6.89 -3.63
CA VAL A 224 8.07 8.28 -4.04
C VAL A 224 9.02 8.72 -5.15
N GLY A 225 8.56 9.64 -5.99
CA GLY A 225 9.40 10.18 -7.08
C GLY A 225 10.42 11.22 -6.62
N ASP A 226 10.11 11.94 -5.54
CA ASP A 226 10.92 13.02 -4.97
C ASP A 226 10.82 12.90 -3.44
N LEU A 227 11.95 12.55 -2.80
CA LEU A 227 11.98 12.26 -1.37
C LEU A 227 11.77 13.54 -0.57
N ASP A 228 12.58 14.57 -0.83
CA ASP A 228 12.58 15.83 -0.09
C ASP A 228 11.21 16.51 -0.13
N ARG A 229 10.54 16.46 -1.29
CA ARG A 229 9.17 16.95 -1.42
C ARG A 229 8.18 16.12 -0.61
N ALA A 230 8.33 14.80 -0.57
CA ALA A 230 7.49 13.93 0.23
C ALA A 230 7.71 14.16 1.74
N ILE A 231 8.96 14.27 2.19
CA ILE A 231 9.33 14.64 3.57
C ILE A 231 8.62 15.94 3.93
N SER A 232 8.86 16.99 3.13
CA SER A 232 8.31 18.32 3.35
C SER A 232 6.79 18.32 3.40
N PHE A 233 6.14 17.52 2.56
CA PHE A 233 4.70 17.38 2.55
C PHE A 233 4.21 16.76 3.85
N TYR A 234 4.77 15.61 4.23
CA TYR A 234 4.29 14.93 5.41
C TYR A 234 4.67 15.62 6.72
N GLU A 235 5.79 16.32 6.82
CA GLU A 235 6.11 17.14 8.01
C GLU A 235 5.13 18.29 8.20
N LYS A 236 4.66 18.90 7.10
CA LYS A 236 3.68 19.98 7.13
C LYS A 236 2.28 19.49 7.48
N VAL A 237 1.90 18.35 6.89
CA VAL A 237 0.54 17.80 7.03
C VAL A 237 0.42 16.98 8.30
N SER A 238 1.45 16.25 8.68
CA SER A 238 1.54 15.40 9.88
C SER A 238 2.58 16.00 10.82
N SER A 239 2.12 16.60 11.90
CA SER A 239 2.97 17.02 13.02
C SER A 239 3.58 15.83 13.80
N THR A 240 3.30 14.61 13.37
CA THR A 240 3.48 13.41 14.18
C THR A 240 4.92 12.95 14.13
N SER A 241 5.57 12.87 15.29
CA SER A 241 6.89 12.23 15.49
C SER A 241 6.92 10.72 15.14
N GLN A 242 5.77 10.15 14.74
CA GLN A 242 5.61 8.77 14.28
C GLN A 242 6.09 8.58 12.83
N LEU A 243 6.23 9.67 12.07
CA LEU A 243 6.70 9.58 10.70
C LEU A 243 8.22 9.78 10.63
N LEU A 244 8.97 8.67 10.69
CA LEU A 244 10.36 8.68 10.28
C LEU A 244 10.43 8.67 8.74
N VAL A 245 10.43 9.85 8.13
CA VAL A 245 10.81 9.96 6.71
C VAL A 245 12.33 9.93 6.61
N GLY A 246 12.90 8.73 6.70
CA GLY A 246 14.32 8.50 6.49
C GLY A 246 14.58 7.97 5.08
N LEU A 247 15.75 8.29 4.52
CA LEU A 247 16.34 7.40 3.51
C LEU A 247 16.54 6.04 4.18
N ASP A 248 15.68 5.08 3.86
CA ASP A 248 16.05 3.70 4.05
C ASP A 248 17.24 3.42 3.13
N CYS A 249 18.46 3.50 3.67
CA CYS A 249 19.70 3.00 3.06
C CYS A 249 19.65 1.48 2.76
N PHE A 250 18.49 0.84 2.93
CA PHE A 250 18.24 -0.58 2.76
C PHE A 250 18.02 -1.02 1.32
N ALA A 251 17.54 -0.12 0.45
CA ALA A 251 17.39 -0.42 -0.96
C ALA A 251 18.70 -0.11 -1.69
N ALA A 252 19.46 -1.15 -2.06
CA ALA A 252 20.57 -1.06 -3.01
C ALA A 252 20.13 -0.69 -4.45
N CYS A 253 19.02 0.03 -4.59
CA CYS A 253 18.44 0.48 -5.84
C CYS A 253 18.02 1.94 -5.61
N CYS A 254 18.52 2.84 -6.45
CA CYS A 254 18.34 4.29 -6.39
C CYS A 254 16.86 4.71 -6.47
N THR A 255 16.09 4.50 -5.41
CA THR A 255 14.67 4.85 -5.37
C THR A 255 14.35 5.48 -4.03
N SER A 256 13.78 6.68 -4.08
CA SER A 256 13.30 7.42 -2.92
C SER A 256 12.14 6.66 -2.25
N VAL A 257 12.25 6.42 -0.94
CA VAL A 257 11.31 5.62 -0.16
C VAL A 257 10.82 6.45 1.02
N VAL A 258 9.51 6.40 1.28
CA VAL A 258 8.91 6.92 2.51
C VAL A 258 8.36 5.73 3.29
N THR A 259 8.86 5.57 4.51
CA THR A 259 8.38 4.54 5.44
C THR A 259 7.55 5.21 6.51
N VAL A 260 6.26 4.88 6.56
CA VAL A 260 5.35 5.35 7.60
C VAL A 260 5.44 4.36 8.76
N VAL A 261 5.89 4.84 9.92
CA VAL A 261 6.10 4.00 11.10
C VAL A 261 4.98 4.26 12.11
N THR A 262 4.48 3.24 12.78
CA THR A 262 3.50 3.38 13.86
C THR A 262 4.20 3.73 15.17
N SER A 263 3.56 4.50 16.06
CA SER A 263 4.14 4.87 17.36
C SER A 263 4.57 3.64 18.17
N GLY A 264 5.79 3.64 18.69
CA GLY A 264 6.32 2.55 19.51
C GLY A 264 7.41 1.71 18.83
N CYS A 265 7.77 2.07 17.59
CA CYS A 265 8.91 1.55 16.85
C CYS A 265 10.26 2.15 17.26
#